data_AF-A0A4R5QFN9-F1
#
_entry.id   AF-A0A4R5QFN9-F1
#
_cell.length_a   1.000
_cell.length_b   1.000
_cell.length_c   1.000
_cell.angle_alpha   90.00
_cell.angle_beta   90.00
_cell.angle_gamma   90.00
#
_symmetry.space_group_name_H-M   'P 1'
#
loop_
_entity.id
_entity.type
_entity.pdbx_description
1 polymer ?
#
loop_
_entity_poly.entity_id
_entity_poly.type
_entity_poly.pdbx_seq_one_letter_code
_entity_poly.pdbx_strand_id
1 'polypeptide(L)'
;MNVIPLSAARRGGGVTASDRQCATRFVFSRPGWQVADRLHPHWGRCLELRFERPDFDPPLRWRLVRSQASLMVEGADGTRHTGPHGSAHDALLAIWEDAERIVAGGRPQPVVLLCGIDPDIAADLQDIAAMAGFEALVLPEAGLEAAIAAAIRPAAAVVDLQLHPSGADGRGIIRLLRRARPALPVLALTVHAPTAPEADLHGLGGPTQRERRPHDADRVLHWLLGVYEAQGDEKEDGAGDDGGAGKGPA
;
A
#
# COMPACT_ATOMS: atom_id res chain seq x y z
N MET A 1 32.53 20.43 -27.67
CA MET A 1 31.07 20.21 -27.60
C MET A 1 30.86 18.98 -26.74
N ASN A 2 30.49 19.16 -25.47
CA ASN A 2 30.31 18.05 -24.53
C ASN A 2 28.97 17.38 -24.82
N VAL A 3 29.00 16.21 -25.45
CA VAL A 3 27.84 15.33 -25.53
C VAL A 3 27.76 14.61 -24.19
N ILE A 4 26.90 15.11 -23.30
CA ILE A 4 26.51 14.37 -22.10
C ILE A 4 25.70 13.17 -22.62
N PRO A 5 26.15 11.92 -22.43
CA PRO A 5 25.32 10.78 -22.79
C PRO A 5 24.08 10.81 -21.89
N LEU A 6 22.92 11.02 -22.51
CA LEU A 6 21.64 10.78 -21.85
C LEU A 6 21.65 9.34 -21.35
N SER A 7 21.55 9.19 -20.03
CA SER A 7 21.49 7.92 -19.33
C SER A 7 20.45 7.02 -20.02
N ALA A 8 20.83 5.78 -20.32
CA ALA A 8 19.99 4.80 -20.99
C ALA A 8 18.55 4.88 -20.44
N ALA A 9 17.61 5.14 -21.34
CA ALA A 9 16.20 5.27 -21.06
C ALA A 9 15.75 4.19 -20.07
N ARG A 10 15.23 4.62 -18.91
CA ARG A 10 14.44 3.76 -18.03
C ARG A 10 13.41 3.08 -18.93
N ARG A 11 13.50 1.75 -19.09
CA ARG A 11 12.44 0.93 -19.71
C ARG A 11 11.22 1.03 -18.79
N GLY A 12 10.51 2.15 -18.90
CA GLY A 12 9.42 2.50 -18.01
C GLY A 12 8.30 1.50 -18.20
N GLY A 13 8.04 0.72 -17.15
CA GLY A 13 6.79 -0.01 -16.99
C GLY A 13 5.65 0.99 -17.18
N GLY A 14 4.77 0.69 -18.12
CA GLY A 14 3.62 1.51 -18.43
C GLY A 14 2.50 0.59 -18.87
N VAL A 15 1.27 1.04 -18.66
CA VAL A 15 0.08 0.30 -19.09
C VAL A 15 0.16 -0.06 -20.58
N THR A 16 -0.11 -1.33 -20.89
CA THR A 16 0.00 -1.89 -22.24
C THR A 16 -1.26 -1.60 -23.06
N ALA A 17 -1.21 -1.86 -24.38
CA ALA A 17 -2.41 -1.83 -25.21
C ALA A 17 -3.47 -2.86 -24.75
N SER A 18 -3.04 -4.01 -24.25
CA SER A 18 -3.93 -5.04 -23.69
C SER A 18 -4.63 -4.53 -22.41
N ASP A 19 -3.89 -3.90 -21.49
CA ASP A 19 -4.45 -3.31 -20.27
C ASP A 19 -5.53 -2.27 -20.62
N ARG A 20 -5.25 -1.41 -21.62
CA ARG A 20 -6.21 -0.40 -22.12
C ARG A 20 -7.46 -1.00 -22.71
N GLN A 21 -7.33 -2.02 -23.54
CA GLN A 21 -8.47 -2.70 -24.12
C GLN A 21 -9.34 -3.36 -23.05
N CYS A 22 -8.71 -3.99 -22.05
CA CYS A 22 -9.40 -4.60 -20.91
C CYS A 22 -10.19 -3.54 -20.12
N ALA A 23 -9.54 -2.44 -19.73
CA ALA A 23 -10.18 -1.35 -18.99
C ALA A 23 -11.31 -0.67 -19.78
N THR A 24 -11.12 -0.45 -21.08
CA THR A 24 -12.16 0.14 -21.95
C THR A 24 -13.40 -0.75 -22.01
N ARG A 25 -13.22 -2.06 -22.17
CA ARG A 25 -14.33 -3.03 -22.17
C ARG A 25 -15.04 -3.07 -20.82
N PHE A 26 -14.28 -3.05 -19.72
CA PHE A 26 -14.80 -3.03 -18.37
C PHE A 26 -15.70 -1.80 -18.11
N VAL A 27 -15.25 -0.62 -18.55
CA VAL A 27 -15.98 0.64 -18.40
C VAL A 27 -17.20 0.71 -19.31
N PHE A 28 -17.09 0.25 -20.56
CA PHE A 28 -18.18 0.30 -21.53
C PHE A 28 -19.45 -0.40 -21.04
N SER A 29 -19.31 -1.48 -20.26
CA SER A 29 -20.44 -2.24 -19.72
C SER A 29 -20.98 -1.69 -18.39
N ARG A 30 -20.50 -0.54 -17.89
CA ARG A 30 -20.82 -0.04 -16.53
C ARG A 30 -21.15 1.46 -16.55
N PRO A 31 -22.43 1.85 -16.41
CA PRO A 31 -22.82 3.26 -16.33
C PRO A 31 -22.07 4.01 -15.21
N GLY A 32 -21.71 5.27 -15.47
CA GLY A 32 -20.99 6.13 -14.52
C GLY A 32 -19.47 5.89 -14.46
N TRP A 33 -18.95 4.84 -15.09
CA TRP A 33 -17.52 4.61 -15.18
C TRP A 33 -16.89 5.32 -16.38
N GLN A 34 -15.66 5.78 -16.22
CA GLN A 34 -14.83 6.36 -17.28
C GLN A 34 -13.39 5.86 -17.14
N VAL A 35 -12.65 5.78 -18.24
CA VAL A 35 -11.21 5.49 -18.25
C VAL A 35 -10.47 6.49 -19.15
N ALA A 36 -9.31 6.95 -18.69
CA ALA A 36 -8.45 7.85 -19.44
C ALA A 36 -6.96 7.52 -19.26
N ASP A 37 -6.16 7.72 -20.31
CA ASP A 37 -4.70 7.71 -20.21
C ASP A 37 -4.21 8.92 -19.39
N ARG A 38 -3.26 8.68 -18.48
CA ARG A 38 -2.62 9.72 -17.64
C ARG A 38 -1.11 9.49 -17.51
N LEU A 39 -0.43 10.52 -17.02
CA LEU A 39 0.96 10.45 -16.60
C LEU A 39 1.02 10.48 -15.07
N HIS A 40 1.46 9.38 -14.48
CA HIS A 40 1.79 9.24 -13.07
C HIS A 40 3.16 9.88 -12.78
N PRO A 41 3.30 10.70 -11.72
CA PRO A 41 4.54 11.45 -11.45
C PRO A 41 5.80 10.58 -11.34
N HIS A 42 5.68 9.38 -10.76
CA HIS A 42 6.82 8.51 -10.50
C HIS A 42 6.94 7.33 -11.48
N TRP A 43 5.87 6.99 -12.21
CA TRP A 43 5.77 5.72 -12.95
C TRP A 43 5.51 5.90 -14.45
N GLY A 44 5.31 7.13 -14.92
CA GLY A 44 5.02 7.36 -16.33
C GLY A 44 3.57 7.02 -16.67
N ARG A 45 3.31 6.31 -17.77
CA ARG A 45 1.94 6.12 -18.27
C ARG A 45 1.12 5.19 -17.38
N CYS A 46 -0.06 5.65 -16.97
CA CYS A 46 -1.05 4.88 -16.21
C CYS A 46 -2.46 5.05 -16.81
N LEU A 47 -3.42 4.24 -16.36
CA LEU A 47 -4.84 4.45 -16.63
C LEU A 47 -5.51 5.02 -15.40
N GLU A 48 -6.24 6.11 -15.57
CA GLU A 48 -7.14 6.64 -14.54
C GLU A 48 -8.55 6.13 -14.80
N LEU A 49 -9.11 5.41 -13.83
CA LEU A 49 -10.51 5.03 -13.79
C LEU A 49 -11.26 6.00 -12.89
N ARG A 50 -12.41 6.48 -13.35
CA ARG A 50 -13.29 7.37 -12.60
C ARG A 50 -14.68 6.75 -12.49
N PHE A 51 -15.29 6.87 -11.32
CA PHE A 51 -16.68 6.52 -11.11
C PHE A 51 -17.45 7.75 -10.64
N GLU A 52 -18.42 8.16 -11.44
CA GLU A 52 -19.24 9.34 -11.23
C GLU A 52 -20.63 8.94 -10.76
N ARG A 53 -21.02 9.42 -9.57
CA ARG A 53 -22.39 9.40 -9.05
C ARG A 53 -22.72 10.75 -8.44
N PRO A 54 -24.01 11.16 -8.45
CA PRO A 54 -24.44 12.41 -7.80
C PRO A 54 -24.08 12.49 -6.32
N ASP A 55 -24.03 11.34 -5.64
CA ASP A 55 -23.75 11.24 -4.20
C ASP A 55 -22.25 11.36 -3.86
N PHE A 56 -21.36 11.35 -4.85
CA PHE A 56 -19.91 11.48 -4.66
C PHE A 56 -19.37 12.74 -5.31
N ASP A 57 -19.10 13.76 -4.50
CA ASP A 57 -18.33 14.94 -4.90
C ASP A 57 -17.12 15.11 -3.95
N PRO A 58 -15.87 14.89 -4.41
CA PRO A 58 -15.48 14.57 -5.79
C PRO A 58 -15.81 13.11 -6.21
N PRO A 59 -15.84 12.81 -7.53
CA PRO A 59 -16.02 11.44 -8.01
C PRO A 59 -14.88 10.54 -7.55
N LEU A 60 -15.17 9.25 -7.37
CA LEU A 60 -14.16 8.26 -6.99
C LEU A 60 -13.19 8.05 -8.16
N ARG A 61 -11.90 7.91 -7.84
CA ARG A 61 -10.85 7.77 -8.84
C ARG A 61 -9.81 6.76 -8.40
N TRP A 62 -9.36 5.97 -9.36
CA TRP A 62 -8.27 5.00 -9.21
C TRP A 62 -7.28 5.16 -10.35
N ARG A 63 -6.03 4.82 -10.10
CA ARG A 63 -4.94 4.77 -11.06
C ARG A 63 -4.43 3.34 -11.13
N LEU A 64 -4.47 2.78 -12.32
CA LEU A 64 -3.87 1.49 -12.62
C LEU A 64 -2.47 1.72 -13.18
N VAL A 65 -1.46 1.26 -12.45
CA VAL A 65 -0.05 1.50 -12.76
C VAL A 65 0.68 0.17 -12.93
N ARG A 66 1.45 0.02 -14.00
CA ARG A 66 2.20 -1.22 -14.27
C ARG A 66 3.65 -1.08 -13.81
N SER A 67 4.10 -1.98 -12.94
CA SER A 67 5.52 -2.19 -12.65
C SER A 67 5.91 -3.61 -13.03
N GLN A 68 6.85 -3.72 -13.98
CA GLN A 68 7.31 -5.00 -14.51
C GLN A 68 6.13 -5.87 -14.99
N ALA A 69 5.95 -7.06 -14.40
CA ALA A 69 4.90 -8.01 -14.73
C ALA A 69 3.56 -7.73 -14.00
N SER A 70 3.55 -6.86 -12.99
CA SER A 70 2.41 -6.68 -12.09
C SER A 70 1.73 -5.32 -12.27
N LEU A 71 0.45 -5.26 -11.90
CA LEU A 71 -0.34 -4.04 -11.84
C LEU A 71 -0.62 -3.66 -10.39
N MET A 72 -0.48 -2.38 -10.09
CA MET A 72 -0.86 -1.78 -8.83
C MET A 72 -2.08 -0.88 -9.07
N VAL A 73 -2.99 -0.86 -8.11
CA VAL A 73 -4.12 0.05 -8.08
C VAL A 73 -3.86 1.07 -6.97
N GLU A 74 -3.94 2.35 -7.29
CA GLU A 74 -3.84 3.47 -6.35
C GLU A 74 -5.15 4.27 -6.39
N GLY A 75 -5.82 4.50 -5.27
CA GLY A 75 -6.89 5.50 -5.16
C GLY A 75 -6.33 6.91 -5.24
N ALA A 76 -7.06 7.86 -5.84
CA ALA A 76 -6.54 9.21 -6.05
C ALA A 76 -6.28 10.01 -4.74
N ASP A 77 -6.82 9.55 -3.62
CA ASP A 77 -6.53 10.05 -2.28
C ASP A 77 -5.21 9.51 -1.71
N GLY A 78 -4.57 8.55 -2.39
CA GLY A 78 -3.33 7.91 -1.96
C GLY A 78 -3.47 7.04 -0.71
N THR A 79 -4.70 6.81 -0.23
CA THR A 79 -4.98 5.99 0.96
C THR A 79 -5.40 4.58 0.59
N ARG A 80 -5.95 4.39 -0.60
CA ARG A 80 -6.41 3.09 -1.11
C ARG A 80 -5.36 2.51 -2.04
N HIS A 81 -4.89 1.31 -1.76
CA HIS A 81 -3.94 0.63 -2.64
C HIS A 81 -4.22 -0.86 -2.64
N THR A 82 -4.32 -1.45 -3.83
CA THR A 82 -4.48 -2.91 -3.96
C THR A 82 -3.46 -3.47 -4.96
N GLY A 83 -3.06 -4.72 -4.76
CA GLY A 83 -2.10 -5.44 -5.62
C GLY A 83 -0.92 -6.05 -4.85
N PRO A 84 0.16 -6.49 -5.52
CA PRO A 84 0.30 -6.57 -6.98
C PRO A 84 -0.72 -7.55 -7.61
N HIS A 85 -1.31 -7.14 -8.71
CA HIS A 85 -2.23 -7.95 -9.52
C HIS A 85 -1.49 -8.57 -10.70
N GLY A 86 -1.79 -9.84 -10.99
CA GLY A 86 -1.20 -10.56 -12.13
C GLY A 86 -1.74 -10.11 -13.49
N SER A 87 -2.97 -9.58 -13.53
CA SER A 87 -3.63 -9.16 -14.77
C SER A 87 -4.44 -7.86 -14.60
N ALA A 88 -4.75 -7.23 -15.72
CA ALA A 88 -5.63 -6.05 -15.73
C ALA A 88 -7.05 -6.41 -15.28
N HIS A 89 -7.51 -7.64 -15.55
CA HIS A 89 -8.82 -8.08 -15.14
C HIS A 89 -8.94 -8.12 -13.61
N ASP A 90 -7.97 -8.73 -12.93
CA ASP A 90 -7.97 -8.84 -11.47
C ASP A 90 -7.89 -7.46 -10.81
N ALA A 91 -7.04 -6.57 -11.35
CA ALA A 91 -6.95 -5.20 -10.86
C ALA A 91 -8.25 -4.41 -11.04
N LEU A 92 -8.97 -4.61 -12.16
CA LEU A 92 -10.25 -3.95 -12.42
C LEU A 92 -11.38 -4.50 -11.53
N LEU A 93 -11.35 -5.80 -11.22
CA LEU A 93 -12.26 -6.39 -10.24
C LEU A 93 -12.03 -5.79 -8.85
N ALA A 94 -10.78 -5.67 -8.41
CA ALA A 94 -10.45 -5.04 -7.13
C ALA A 94 -10.92 -3.58 -7.06
N ILE A 95 -10.78 -2.81 -8.16
CA ILE A 95 -11.31 -1.44 -8.26
C ILE A 95 -12.83 -1.42 -8.12
N TRP A 96 -13.52 -2.37 -8.75
CA TRP A 96 -14.98 -2.45 -8.69
C TRP A 96 -15.46 -2.77 -7.27
N GLU A 97 -14.86 -3.76 -6.62
CA GLU A 97 -15.21 -4.16 -5.26
C GLU A 97 -14.97 -3.03 -4.25
N ASP A 98 -13.87 -2.28 -4.40
CA ASP A 98 -13.63 -1.07 -3.59
C ASP A 98 -14.72 -0.01 -3.82
N ALA A 99 -15.12 0.22 -5.09
CA ALA A 99 -16.19 1.17 -5.40
C ALA A 99 -17.53 0.75 -4.80
N GLU A 100 -17.92 -0.53 -4.89
CA GLU A 100 -19.15 -1.05 -4.30
C GLU A 100 -19.12 -0.94 -2.76
N ARG A 101 -17.97 -1.20 -2.15
CA ARG A 101 -17.77 -1.03 -0.70
C ARG A 101 -17.98 0.42 -0.28
N ILE A 102 -17.42 1.38 -1.01
CA ILE A 102 -17.59 2.82 -0.74
C ILE A 102 -19.03 3.25 -0.97
N VAL A 103 -19.67 2.77 -2.03
CA VAL A 103 -21.11 2.98 -2.31
C VAL A 103 -21.97 2.47 -1.17
N ALA A 104 -21.62 1.34 -0.58
CA ALA A 104 -22.31 0.79 0.59
C ALA A 104 -22.01 1.55 1.91
N GLY A 105 -21.25 2.65 1.86
CA GLY A 105 -20.86 3.44 3.04
C GLY A 105 -19.66 2.85 3.80
N GLY A 106 -18.98 1.86 3.22
CA GLY A 106 -17.76 1.29 3.79
C GLY A 106 -16.62 2.30 3.76
N ARG A 107 -15.92 2.44 4.90
CA ARG A 107 -14.67 3.19 4.96
C ARG A 107 -13.53 2.35 4.38
N PRO A 108 -12.55 2.95 3.68
CA PRO A 108 -11.35 2.22 3.27
C PRO A 108 -10.64 1.67 4.51
N GLN A 109 -10.30 0.39 4.47
CA GLN A 109 -9.56 -0.25 5.55
C GLN A 109 -8.09 0.22 5.51
N PRO A 110 -7.46 0.50 6.65
CA PRO A 110 -6.03 0.76 6.69
C PRO A 110 -5.24 -0.43 6.14
N VAL A 111 -4.17 -0.16 5.40
CA VAL A 111 -3.35 -1.20 4.76
C VAL A 111 -2.20 -1.64 5.67
N VAL A 112 -1.97 -2.95 5.78
CA VAL A 112 -0.77 -3.55 6.39
C VAL A 112 0.06 -4.21 5.29
N LEU A 113 1.36 -3.89 5.24
CA LEU A 113 2.27 -4.58 4.31
C LEU A 113 2.76 -5.89 4.92
N LEU A 114 2.69 -6.98 4.17
CA LEU A 114 3.31 -8.26 4.51
C LEU A 114 4.53 -8.45 3.60
N CYS A 115 5.73 -8.19 4.12
CA CYS A 115 6.95 -8.12 3.33
C CYS A 115 7.80 -9.39 3.51
N GLY A 116 8.01 -10.12 2.41
CA GLY A 116 8.88 -11.29 2.41
C GLY A 116 8.37 -12.45 3.26
N ILE A 117 7.06 -12.50 3.46
CA ILE A 117 6.39 -13.57 4.20
C ILE A 117 6.18 -14.76 3.26
N ASP A 118 6.46 -15.97 3.76
CA ASP A 118 6.12 -17.22 3.06
C ASP A 118 4.60 -17.29 2.77
N PRO A 119 4.16 -17.81 1.61
CA PRO A 119 2.75 -17.82 1.23
C PRO A 119 1.80 -18.46 2.25
N ASP A 120 2.22 -19.52 2.92
CA ASP A 120 1.37 -20.20 3.91
C ASP A 120 1.19 -19.33 5.16
N ILE A 121 2.27 -18.71 5.62
CA ILE A 121 2.23 -17.75 6.74
C ILE A 121 1.48 -16.47 6.34
N ALA A 122 1.59 -16.05 5.09
CA ALA A 122 0.94 -14.85 4.59
C ALA A 122 -0.58 -15.00 4.64
N ALA A 123 -1.13 -16.16 4.27
CA ALA A 123 -2.56 -16.43 4.37
C ALA A 123 -3.08 -16.28 5.81
N ASP A 124 -2.39 -16.90 6.78
CA ASP A 124 -2.75 -16.77 8.20
C ASP A 124 -2.71 -15.31 8.68
N LEU A 125 -1.68 -14.56 8.29
CA LEU A 125 -1.55 -13.13 8.66
C LEU A 125 -2.59 -12.25 7.97
N GLN A 126 -3.03 -12.59 6.76
CA GLN A 126 -4.10 -11.89 6.06
C GLN A 126 -5.43 -12.04 6.82
N ASP A 127 -5.72 -13.25 7.32
CA ASP A 127 -6.92 -13.49 8.13
C ASP A 127 -6.88 -12.71 9.44
N ILE A 128 -5.74 -12.71 10.14
CA ILE A 128 -5.55 -11.95 11.38
C ILE A 128 -5.67 -10.42 11.11
N ALA A 129 -5.11 -9.94 10.00
CA ALA A 129 -5.21 -8.54 9.59
C ALA A 129 -6.67 -8.14 9.30
N ALA A 130 -7.42 -8.99 8.60
CA ALA A 130 -8.82 -8.77 8.31
C ALA A 130 -9.67 -8.73 9.60
N MET A 131 -9.39 -9.60 10.56
CA MET A 131 -10.03 -9.58 11.89
C MET A 131 -9.77 -8.27 12.65
N ALA A 132 -8.56 -7.70 12.50
CA ALA A 132 -8.21 -6.40 13.06
C ALA A 132 -8.74 -5.19 12.25
N GLY A 133 -9.46 -5.43 11.14
CA GLY A 133 -10.03 -4.38 10.30
C GLY A 133 -9.05 -3.76 9.30
N PHE A 134 -7.93 -4.44 9.02
CA PHE A 134 -6.95 -4.03 8.01
C PHE A 134 -7.13 -4.80 6.70
N GLU A 135 -6.72 -4.16 5.62
CA GLU A 135 -6.45 -4.82 4.35
C GLU A 135 -4.96 -5.20 4.31
N ALA A 136 -4.65 -6.48 4.05
CA ALA A 136 -3.27 -6.95 4.00
C ALA A 136 -2.73 -7.04 2.57
N LEU A 137 -1.61 -6.37 2.33
CA LEU A 137 -0.92 -6.33 1.04
C LEU A 137 0.33 -7.21 1.08
N VAL A 138 0.28 -8.37 0.44
CA VAL A 138 1.45 -9.27 0.35
C VAL A 138 2.41 -8.76 -0.72
N LEU A 139 3.60 -8.37 -0.28
CA LEU A 139 4.65 -7.85 -1.15
C LEU A 139 5.77 -8.87 -1.29
N PRO A 140 6.02 -9.41 -2.51
CA PRO A 140 7.25 -10.11 -2.77
C PRO A 140 8.42 -9.13 -2.66
N GLU A 141 9.61 -9.62 -2.36
CA GLU A 141 10.81 -8.79 -2.18
C GLU A 141 11.05 -7.84 -3.38
N ALA A 142 10.93 -8.35 -4.60
CA ALA A 142 11.10 -7.57 -5.83
C ALA A 142 10.03 -6.46 -6.00
N GLY A 143 8.89 -6.57 -5.30
CA GLY A 143 7.79 -5.62 -5.35
C GLY A 143 7.90 -4.48 -4.33
N LEU A 144 8.82 -4.57 -3.36
CA LEU A 144 8.88 -3.63 -2.24
C LEU A 144 9.23 -2.20 -2.66
N GLU A 145 10.25 -2.03 -3.51
CA GLU A 145 10.62 -0.70 -4.02
C GLU A 145 9.50 -0.08 -4.85
N ALA A 146 8.78 -0.92 -5.62
CA ALA A 146 7.60 -0.48 -6.35
C ALA A 146 6.51 -0.05 -5.36
N ALA A 147 6.16 -0.84 -4.35
CA ALA A 147 5.16 -0.45 -3.35
C ALA A 147 5.50 0.90 -2.67
N ILE A 148 6.76 1.14 -2.33
CA ILE A 148 7.21 2.41 -1.75
C ILE A 148 7.12 3.54 -2.78
N ALA A 149 7.53 3.29 -4.03
CA ALA A 149 7.42 4.27 -5.12
C ALA A 149 5.96 4.57 -5.51
N ALA A 150 5.02 3.68 -5.20
CA ALA A 150 3.57 3.88 -5.39
C ALA A 150 2.98 4.79 -4.31
N ALA A 151 3.81 5.29 -3.40
CA ALA A 151 3.38 6.10 -2.27
C ALA A 151 2.28 5.43 -1.45
N ILE A 152 2.29 4.09 -1.37
CA ILE A 152 1.42 3.36 -0.46
C ILE A 152 1.69 3.89 0.95
N ARG A 153 0.62 4.28 1.64
CA ARG A 153 0.67 4.77 3.02
C ARG A 153 0.19 3.68 3.97
N PRO A 154 0.99 2.63 4.23
CA PRO A 154 0.54 1.56 5.11
C PRO A 154 0.46 2.06 6.55
N ALA A 155 -0.54 1.59 7.29
CA ALA A 155 -0.65 1.83 8.72
C ALA A 155 0.40 1.04 9.51
N ALA A 156 0.80 -0.14 9.02
CA ALA A 156 1.81 -0.99 9.63
C ALA A 156 2.53 -1.85 8.59
N ALA A 157 3.63 -2.48 8.99
CA ALA A 157 4.26 -3.54 8.20
C ALA A 157 4.62 -4.75 9.08
N VAL A 158 4.39 -5.95 8.55
CA VAL A 158 4.92 -7.21 9.08
C VAL A 158 6.05 -7.64 8.15
N VAL A 159 7.24 -7.86 8.70
CA VAL A 159 8.46 -8.15 7.92
C VAL A 159 9.08 -9.43 8.42
N ASP A 160 9.33 -10.38 7.53
CA ASP A 160 10.19 -11.51 7.84
C ASP A 160 11.66 -11.06 7.89
N LEU A 161 12.34 -11.33 9.00
CA LEU A 161 13.78 -11.11 9.07
C LEU A 161 14.57 -12.11 8.22
N GLN A 162 13.95 -13.24 7.87
CA GLN A 162 14.57 -14.35 7.15
C GLN A 162 14.02 -14.47 5.73
N LEU A 163 14.55 -13.66 4.83
CA LEU A 163 14.20 -13.69 3.41
C LEU A 163 14.99 -14.82 2.72
N HIS A 164 14.61 -16.06 2.99
CA HIS A 164 15.14 -17.23 2.28
C HIS A 164 14.35 -17.40 0.97
N PRO A 165 14.96 -17.69 -0.19
CA PRO A 165 16.37 -17.98 -0.48
C PRO A 165 17.20 -16.81 -1.03
N SER A 166 16.65 -15.59 -1.10
CA SER A 166 17.35 -14.46 -1.73
C SER A 166 18.61 -14.02 -0.97
N GLY A 167 18.73 -14.39 0.30
CA GLY A 167 19.80 -13.92 1.19
C GLY A 167 19.63 -12.45 1.57
N ALA A 168 18.46 -11.86 1.29
CA ALA A 168 18.16 -10.51 1.66
C ALA A 168 17.94 -10.39 3.18
N ASP A 169 18.31 -9.25 3.73
CA ASP A 169 18.18 -8.95 5.15
C ASP A 169 16.85 -8.21 5.38
N GLY A 170 15.92 -8.80 6.14
CA GLY A 170 14.67 -8.14 6.49
C GLY A 170 14.88 -6.80 7.22
N ARG A 171 16.01 -6.60 7.89
CA ARG A 171 16.38 -5.28 8.44
C ARG A 171 16.61 -4.24 7.35
N GLY A 172 17.08 -4.66 6.18
CA GLY A 172 17.17 -3.84 4.98
C GLY A 172 15.79 -3.34 4.52
N ILE A 173 14.79 -4.23 4.50
CA ILE A 173 13.39 -3.88 4.21
C ILE A 173 12.88 -2.84 5.22
N ILE A 174 13.11 -3.06 6.51
CA ILE A 174 12.69 -2.12 7.58
C ILE A 174 13.32 -0.74 7.38
N ARG A 175 14.63 -0.67 7.10
CA ARG A 175 15.32 0.60 6.81
C ARG A 175 14.74 1.28 5.59
N LEU A 176 14.42 0.52 4.53
CA LEU A 176 13.85 1.05 3.31
C LEU A 176 12.46 1.66 3.57
N LEU A 177 11.58 0.94 4.26
CA LEU A 177 10.25 1.44 4.67
C LEU A 177 10.36 2.72 5.50
N ARG A 178 11.34 2.79 6.40
CA ARG A 178 11.54 3.95 7.28
C ARG A 178 12.09 5.19 6.61
N ARG A 179 12.81 5.05 5.49
CA ARG A 179 13.18 6.21 4.65
C ARG A 179 11.95 6.93 4.13
N ALA A 180 10.88 6.18 3.84
CA ALA A 180 9.61 6.76 3.39
C ALA A 180 8.72 7.19 4.57
N ARG A 181 8.67 6.39 5.65
CA ARG A 181 7.85 6.66 6.86
C ARG A 181 8.62 6.33 8.15
N PRO A 182 9.33 7.31 8.76
CA PRO A 182 10.17 7.06 9.93
C PRO A 182 9.43 6.47 11.15
N ALA A 183 8.16 6.83 11.31
CA ALA A 183 7.31 6.39 12.43
C ALA A 183 6.49 5.12 12.15
N LEU A 184 6.64 4.49 10.96
CA LEU A 184 5.86 3.31 10.60
C LEU A 184 6.04 2.19 11.65
N PRO A 185 4.96 1.71 12.29
CA PRO A 185 5.01 0.54 13.15
C PRO A 185 5.39 -0.71 12.36
N VAL A 186 6.35 -1.47 12.88
CA VAL A 186 6.82 -2.71 12.26
C VAL A 186 6.75 -3.88 13.23
N LEU A 187 6.17 -5.00 12.78
CA LEU A 187 6.28 -6.29 13.43
C LEU A 187 7.31 -7.15 12.68
N ALA A 188 8.45 -7.43 13.33
CA ALA A 188 9.50 -8.28 12.78
C ALA A 188 9.30 -9.74 13.19
N LEU A 189 9.15 -10.63 12.22
CA LEU A 189 9.04 -12.07 12.41
C LEU A 189 10.42 -12.74 12.31
N THR A 190 10.72 -13.70 13.18
CA THR A 190 12.02 -14.40 13.14
C THR A 190 11.97 -15.79 13.77
N VAL A 191 12.75 -16.76 13.28
CA VAL A 191 12.95 -18.03 14.04
C VAL A 191 14.05 -17.92 15.10
N HIS A 192 14.89 -16.87 15.02
CA HIS A 192 16.06 -16.74 15.86
C HIS A 192 15.70 -16.46 17.33
N ALA A 193 16.59 -16.89 18.22
CA ALA A 193 16.46 -16.60 19.64
C ALA A 193 16.60 -15.09 19.90
N PRO A 194 16.03 -14.59 21.01
CA PRO A 194 16.12 -13.18 21.38
C PRO A 194 17.51 -12.56 21.38
N THR A 195 18.54 -13.36 21.66
CA THR A 195 19.94 -12.97 21.82
C THR A 195 20.77 -13.13 20.54
N ALA A 196 20.18 -13.65 19.45
CA ALA A 196 20.88 -13.86 18.20
C ALA A 196 21.13 -12.51 17.48
N PRO A 197 22.34 -12.27 16.92
CA PRO A 197 22.65 -11.05 16.17
C PRO A 197 21.71 -10.77 14.99
N GLU A 198 21.16 -11.82 14.38
CA GLU A 198 20.20 -11.76 13.28
C GLU A 198 18.82 -11.26 13.75
N ALA A 199 18.51 -11.41 15.03
CA ALA A 199 17.29 -10.90 15.67
C ALA A 199 17.47 -9.52 16.30
N ASP A 200 18.64 -8.90 16.11
CA ASP A 200 18.92 -7.55 16.62
C ASP A 200 18.21 -6.49 15.75
N LEU A 201 17.33 -5.74 16.41
CA LEU A 201 16.51 -4.67 15.83
C LEU A 201 16.97 -3.28 16.28
N HIS A 202 18.06 -3.19 17.07
CA HIS A 202 18.60 -1.92 17.52
C HIS A 202 19.10 -1.08 16.34
N GLY A 203 18.91 0.25 16.47
CA GLY A 203 19.37 1.22 15.47
C GLY A 203 18.54 1.26 14.19
N LEU A 204 17.43 0.52 14.08
CA LEU A 204 16.56 0.59 12.92
C LEU A 204 15.64 1.85 12.93
N GLY A 205 15.49 2.54 14.07
CA GLY A 205 14.54 3.66 14.26
C GLY A 205 13.14 3.19 14.69
N GLY A 206 12.16 4.10 14.77
CA GLY A 206 10.71 3.87 14.87
C GLY A 206 10.18 2.83 15.89
N PRO A 207 8.85 2.60 15.93
CA PRO A 207 8.27 1.51 16.71
C PRO A 207 8.55 0.16 16.03
N THR A 208 9.21 -0.77 16.73
CA THR A 208 9.37 -2.16 16.26
C THR A 208 9.05 -3.14 17.36
N GLN A 209 8.13 -4.06 17.08
CA GLN A 209 7.91 -5.24 17.89
C GLN A 209 8.51 -6.46 17.19
N ARG A 210 8.94 -7.44 17.97
CA ARG A 210 9.45 -8.72 17.47
C ARG A 210 8.51 -9.84 17.91
N GLU A 211 8.23 -10.76 16.98
CA GLU A 211 7.50 -12.00 17.26
C GLU A 211 8.28 -13.20 16.72
N ARG A 212 8.38 -14.26 17.53
CA ARG A 212 9.15 -15.45 17.16
C ARG A 212 8.26 -16.42 16.39
N ARG A 213 8.81 -17.18 15.45
CA ARG A 213 8.12 -18.28 14.76
C ARG A 213 8.19 -19.60 15.56
N PRO A 214 7.12 -20.42 15.56
CA PRO A 214 5.78 -20.12 15.03
C PRO A 214 5.15 -18.94 15.79
N HIS A 215 4.50 -18.04 15.06
CA HIS A 215 3.99 -16.80 15.62
C HIS A 215 2.74 -17.07 16.46
N ASP A 216 2.57 -16.32 17.55
CA ASP A 216 1.36 -16.34 18.36
C ASP A 216 0.30 -15.42 17.73
N ALA A 217 -0.77 -16.01 17.19
CA ALA A 217 -1.83 -15.30 16.49
C ALA A 217 -2.49 -14.20 17.35
N ASP A 218 -2.70 -14.46 18.64
CA ASP A 218 -3.32 -13.50 19.55
C ASP A 218 -2.41 -12.29 19.79
N ARG A 219 -1.09 -12.51 19.83
CA ARG A 219 -0.11 -11.41 19.93
C ARG A 219 -0.07 -10.55 18.68
N VAL A 220 -0.13 -11.18 17.50
CA VAL A 220 -0.20 -10.44 16.23
C VAL A 220 -1.48 -9.62 16.16
N LEU A 221 -2.63 -10.23 16.51
CA LEU A 221 -3.93 -9.57 16.53
C LEU A 221 -3.92 -8.36 17.49
N HIS A 222 -3.46 -8.56 18.72
CA HIS A 222 -3.38 -7.49 19.71
C HIS A 222 -2.45 -6.35 19.26
N TRP A 223 -1.33 -6.68 18.62
CA TRP A 223 -0.44 -5.66 18.06
C TRP A 223 -1.13 -4.84 16.97
N LEU A 224 -1.84 -5.49 16.05
CA LEU A 224 -2.60 -4.82 14.99
C LEU A 224 -3.72 -3.94 15.54
N LEU A 225 -4.47 -4.41 16.54
CA LEU A 225 -5.51 -3.61 17.19
C LEU A 225 -4.92 -2.34 17.83
N GLY A 226 -3.77 -2.45 18.50
CA GLY A 226 -3.07 -1.28 19.05
C GLY A 226 -2.61 -0.29 17.96
N VAL A 227 -2.20 -0.78 16.79
CA VAL A 227 -1.92 0.09 15.63
C VAL A 227 -3.20 0.75 15.11
N TYR A 228 -4.31 0.03 15.06
CA TYR A 228 -5.59 0.55 14.58
C TYR A 228 -6.10 1.70 15.45
N GLU A 229 -6.07 1.51 16.78
CA GLU A 229 -6.46 2.51 17.77
C GLU A 229 -5.62 3.78 17.64
N ALA A 230 -4.28 3.65 17.57
CA ALA A 230 -3.38 4.78 17.42
C ALA A 230 -3.60 5.59 16.11
N GLN A 231 -4.17 4.99 15.07
CA GLN A 231 -4.51 5.69 13.83
C GLN A 231 -5.84 6.46 13.91
N GLY A 232 -6.73 6.09 14.84
CA GLY A 232 -7.97 6.81 15.11
C GLY A 232 -7.72 8.17 15.73
N ASP A 233 -6.82 8.21 16.71
CA ASP A 233 -6.50 9.41 17.49
C ASP A 233 -5.84 10.51 16.63
N GLU A 234 -4.99 10.15 15.66
CA GLU A 234 -4.30 11.12 14.77
C GLU A 234 -5.26 11.94 13.89
N LYS A 235 -6.51 11.49 13.68
CA LYS A 235 -7.48 12.20 12.82
C LYS A 235 -8.27 13.28 13.54
N GLU A 236 -8.42 13.22 14.86
CA GLU A 236 -9.25 14.18 15.60
C GLU A 236 -8.50 15.50 15.87
N ASP A 237 -7.18 15.46 16.04
CA ASP A 237 -6.36 16.64 16.36
C ASP A 237 -6.11 17.59 15.16
N GLY A 238 -6.36 17.15 13.93
CA GLY A 238 -6.08 17.93 12.71
C GLY A 238 -7.21 18.82 12.20
N ALA A 239 -8.42 18.75 12.77
CA ALA A 239 -9.62 19.38 12.22
C ALA A 239 -10.03 20.70 12.91
N GLY A 240 -9.23 21.23 13.84
CA GLY A 240 -9.67 22.29 14.74
C GLY A 240 -8.75 23.49 14.87
N ASP A 241 -8.39 24.20 13.78
CA ASP A 241 -8.00 25.61 13.90
C ASP A 241 -8.10 26.39 12.58
N ASP A 242 -9.32 26.77 12.16
CA ASP A 242 -9.51 27.82 11.14
C ASP A 242 -10.61 28.82 11.55
N GLY A 243 -10.89 28.88 12.86
CA GLY A 243 -11.95 29.71 13.46
C GLY A 243 -11.43 31.02 14.06
N GLY A 244 -10.45 31.66 13.42
CA GLY A 244 -9.76 32.86 13.94
C GLY A 244 -10.00 34.14 13.14
N ALA A 245 -11.11 34.30 12.42
CA ALA A 245 -11.44 35.56 11.75
C ALA A 245 -11.91 36.60 12.78
N GLY A 246 -10.95 37.39 13.28
CA GLY A 246 -11.18 38.52 14.15
C GLY A 246 -12.15 39.53 13.54
N LYS A 247 -13.27 39.76 14.24
CA LYS A 247 -13.99 41.03 14.17
C LYS A 247 -13.16 42.08 14.89
N GLY A 248 -12.47 42.93 14.14
CA GLY A 248 -12.01 44.23 14.64
C GLY A 248 -13.13 45.25 14.57
N PRO A 249 -13.50 45.94 15.67
CA PRO A 249 -14.38 47.09 15.62
C PRO A 249 -13.58 48.39 15.47
N ALA A 250 -14.04 49.27 14.58
CA ALA A 250 -14.06 50.75 14.62
C ALA A 250 -13.92 51.33 13.21
#